data_AF-A0A977PJY6-F1
#
_entry.id   AF-A0A977PJY6-F1
#
_cell.length_a   1.000
_cell.length_b   1.000
_cell.length_c   1.000
_cell.angle_alpha   90.00
_cell.angle_beta   90.00
_cell.angle_gamma   90.00
#
_symmetry.space_group_name_H-M   'P 1'
#
loop_
_entity.id
_entity.type
_entity.pdbx_description
1 polymer ?
#
loop_
_entity_poly.entity_id
_entity_poly.type
_entity_poly.pdbx_seq_one_letter_code
_entity_poly.pdbx_strand_id
1 'polypeptide(L)'
;MRKQQSNGELGWSNNSDIGEVRAAGRAGVLEEAGKVRGRSGCIGVRFSQKTKLILASPRGVLFTEPELLYPILKHQRVISVGDVSTRSLLSKGIEPELAIFDGKTRRNLKVEIMYNKGILKVRNPPGYICVDSVMAIIRALSEGRWILVDGEEDLLALPALLAAPKGWSLIYGQPGAGIVYLEVNEYTKRHFLELLELGEGEGKRCIMELLEPYY
;
A
#
# COMPACT_ATOMS: atom_id res chain seq x y z
N MET A 1 -68.41 -13.50 23.64
CA MET A 1 -68.10 -13.58 25.10
C MET A 1 -66.60 -13.34 25.26
N ARG A 2 -66.15 -12.14 25.66
CA ARG A 2 -65.59 -11.77 27.00
C ARG A 2 -64.71 -12.89 27.61
N LYS A 3 -63.45 -12.70 28.02
CA LYS A 3 -62.80 -11.62 28.81
C LYS A 3 -61.29 -11.60 28.43
N GLN A 4 -60.61 -10.48 28.17
CA GLN A 4 -59.96 -9.54 29.12
C GLN A 4 -59.43 -10.13 30.44
N GLN A 5 -58.11 -10.13 30.61
CA GLN A 5 -57.46 -9.78 31.87
C GLN A 5 -56.09 -9.16 31.60
N SER A 6 -55.80 -8.15 32.40
CA SER A 6 -54.76 -7.15 32.29
C SER A 6 -53.77 -7.25 33.45
N ASN A 7 -52.65 -6.54 33.29
CA ASN A 7 -51.75 -5.97 34.29
C ASN A 7 -50.63 -6.83 34.88
N GLY A 8 -49.43 -6.25 34.81
CA GLY A 8 -48.25 -6.61 35.58
C GLY A 8 -46.99 -5.97 35.01
N GLU A 9 -46.82 -4.65 35.18
CA GLU A 9 -45.49 -4.02 35.13
C GLU A 9 -44.58 -4.68 36.17
N LEU A 10 -43.27 -4.82 35.87
CA LEU A 10 -42.17 -4.67 36.84
C LEU A 10 -40.81 -4.88 36.14
N GLY A 11 -39.90 -3.91 36.34
CA GLY A 11 -38.48 -4.18 36.54
C GLY A 11 -37.56 -4.08 35.32
N TRP A 12 -37.08 -2.87 35.04
CA TRP A 12 -35.74 -2.72 34.49
C TRP A 12 -34.73 -2.93 35.63
N SER A 13 -33.98 -4.03 35.57
CA SER A 13 -32.80 -4.23 36.39
C SER A 13 -31.66 -4.74 35.52
N ASN A 14 -30.61 -3.92 35.42
CA ASN A 14 -29.29 -4.34 34.98
C ASN A 14 -28.82 -5.51 35.85
N ASN A 15 -28.48 -6.63 35.23
CA ASN A 15 -27.16 -7.20 35.44
C ASN A 15 -26.80 -8.22 34.36
N SER A 16 -25.55 -8.09 33.95
CA SER A 16 -24.69 -9.09 33.33
C SER A 16 -25.07 -10.53 33.63
N ASP A 17 -25.40 -11.27 32.59
CA ASP A 17 -25.10 -12.69 32.51
C ASP A 17 -24.75 -13.09 31.08
N ILE A 18 -23.77 -13.97 31.02
CA ILE A 18 -22.88 -14.23 29.90
C ILE A 18 -23.55 -15.30 29.04
N GLY A 19 -24.13 -14.88 27.92
CA GLY A 19 -24.65 -15.79 26.90
C GLY A 19 -23.50 -16.33 26.04
N GLU A 20 -23.11 -17.58 26.27
CA GLU A 20 -22.35 -18.37 25.31
C GLU A 20 -23.05 -18.38 23.95
N VAL A 21 -22.35 -17.92 22.91
CA VAL A 21 -22.61 -18.35 21.53
C VAL A 21 -21.29 -18.85 20.95
N ARG A 22 -21.13 -20.18 20.97
CA ARG A 22 -20.14 -20.90 20.17
C ARG A 22 -20.79 -21.31 18.84
N ALA A 23 -20.28 -20.76 17.74
CA ALA A 23 -20.09 -21.43 16.45
C ALA A 23 -19.29 -20.46 15.55
N ALA A 24 -17.96 -20.61 15.49
CA ALA A 24 -17.24 -21.38 14.49
C ALA A 24 -16.99 -20.59 13.19
N GLY A 25 -15.74 -20.17 12.99
CA GLY A 25 -15.25 -19.57 11.75
C GLY A 25 -14.13 -18.56 12.04
N ARG A 26 -12.88 -18.99 11.85
CA ARG A 26 -11.65 -18.27 12.23
C ARG A 26 -11.62 -16.85 11.66
N ALA A 27 -11.94 -15.86 12.50
CA ALA A 27 -11.55 -14.47 12.36
C ALA A 27 -10.59 -14.15 13.52
N GLY A 28 -9.30 -14.12 13.21
CA GLY A 28 -8.21 -13.71 14.10
C GLY A 28 -6.98 -13.56 13.20
N VAL A 29 -6.27 -12.44 13.17
CA VAL A 29 -5.88 -11.57 14.26
C VAL A 29 -5.93 -10.13 13.79
N LEU A 30 -6.76 -9.31 14.44
CA LEU A 30 -6.53 -7.87 14.54
C LEU A 30 -5.35 -7.69 15.49
N GLU A 31 -4.16 -7.42 14.97
CA GLU A 31 -3.08 -6.89 15.79
C GLU A 31 -3.13 -5.36 15.73
N GLU A 32 -3.37 -4.80 16.90
CA GLU A 32 -3.49 -3.37 17.16
C GLU A 32 -2.17 -2.66 16.81
N ALA A 33 -2.18 -1.90 15.70
CA ALA A 33 -1.18 -0.86 15.52
C ALA A 33 -1.40 0.20 16.60
N GLY A 34 -0.53 0.18 17.61
CA GLY A 34 -0.50 1.14 18.70
C GLY A 34 -0.68 2.57 18.20
N LYS A 35 -1.64 3.26 18.80
CA LYS A 35 -1.99 4.66 18.51
C LYS A 35 -0.87 5.58 19.01
N VAL A 36 0.18 5.76 18.22
CA VAL A 36 1.19 6.81 18.48
C VAL A 36 0.61 8.15 18.04
N ARG A 37 -0.12 8.81 18.96
CA ARG A 37 -0.44 10.23 18.87
C ARG A 37 0.86 11.03 18.99
N GLY A 38 1.13 11.91 18.01
CA GLY A 38 1.96 13.10 18.26
C GLY A 38 3.30 13.26 17.54
N ARG A 39 3.63 12.49 16.49
CA ARG A 39 4.72 12.86 15.57
C ARG A 39 4.21 12.94 14.13
N SER A 40 4.44 14.09 13.50
CA SER A 40 4.19 14.37 12.08
C SER A 40 5.18 13.65 11.14
N GLY A 41 6.03 12.76 11.68
CA GLY A 41 6.99 11.97 10.94
C GLY A 41 7.06 10.53 11.46
N CYS A 42 7.91 9.74 10.83
CA CYS A 42 8.24 8.37 11.21
C CYS A 42 9.76 8.21 11.30
N ILE A 43 10.22 7.09 11.86
CA ILE A 43 11.61 6.67 11.69
C ILE A 43 11.77 6.24 10.22
N GLY A 44 12.57 6.98 9.47
CA GLY A 44 12.66 6.80 8.03
C GLY A 44 13.56 7.82 7.35
N VAL A 45 13.42 7.89 6.04
CA VAL A 45 14.04 8.92 5.18
C VAL A 45 12.99 9.98 4.87
N ARG A 46 13.35 11.25 5.06
CA ARG A 46 12.54 12.41 4.69
C ARG A 46 13.09 13.04 3.42
N PHE A 47 12.19 13.41 2.53
CA PHE A 47 12.48 14.14 1.31
C PHE A 47 12.04 15.58 1.43
N SER A 48 12.95 16.52 1.17
CA SER A 48 12.63 17.94 1.08
C SER A 48 11.69 18.21 -0.10
N GLN A 49 11.02 19.36 -0.12
CA GLN A 49 10.19 19.76 -1.29
C GLN A 49 11.03 19.83 -2.57
N LYS A 50 12.29 20.29 -2.48
CA LYS A 50 13.21 20.32 -3.61
C LYS A 50 13.50 18.91 -4.14
N THR A 51 13.73 17.96 -3.24
CA THR A 51 13.97 16.55 -3.61
C THR A 51 12.70 15.91 -4.17
N LYS A 52 11.52 16.26 -3.66
CA LYS A 52 10.24 15.82 -4.24
C LYS A 52 10.05 16.32 -5.67
N LEU A 53 10.43 17.55 -6.00
CA LEU A 53 10.37 18.05 -7.38
C LEU A 53 11.29 17.27 -8.32
N ILE A 54 12.48 16.89 -7.83
CA ILE A 54 13.39 16.00 -8.55
C ILE A 54 12.68 14.65 -8.81
N LEU A 55 12.01 14.09 -7.82
CA LEU A 55 11.25 12.84 -7.95
C LEU A 55 9.94 12.98 -8.75
N ALA A 56 9.46 14.21 -8.96
CA ALA A 56 8.25 14.49 -9.74
C ALA A 56 8.48 14.41 -11.25
N SER A 57 9.72 14.35 -11.73
CA SER A 57 9.99 14.03 -13.13
C SER A 57 9.82 12.53 -13.37
N PRO A 58 9.23 12.10 -14.50
CA PRO A 58 9.08 10.69 -14.81
C PRO A 58 10.46 10.02 -14.84
N ARG A 59 10.65 9.00 -13.98
CA ARG A 59 11.94 8.30 -13.83
C ARG A 59 12.09 7.06 -14.72
N GLY A 60 11.14 6.88 -15.64
CA GLY A 60 11.12 5.82 -16.63
C GLY A 60 10.39 6.29 -17.89
N VAL A 61 9.87 5.34 -18.65
CA VAL A 61 9.12 5.64 -19.87
C VAL A 61 7.73 6.13 -19.50
N LEU A 62 7.41 7.38 -19.85
CA LEU A 62 6.07 7.92 -19.64
C LEU A 62 5.16 7.50 -20.79
N PHE A 63 4.08 6.80 -20.44
CA PHE A 63 2.98 6.49 -21.34
C PHE A 63 1.85 7.50 -21.07
N THR A 64 1.72 8.48 -21.97
CA THR A 64 0.56 9.41 -22.02
C THR A 64 -0.71 8.69 -22.46
N GLU A 65 -0.55 7.59 -23.21
CA GLU A 65 -1.61 6.68 -23.62
C GLU A 65 -1.33 5.29 -23.01
N PRO A 66 -1.79 5.02 -21.77
CA PRO A 66 -1.49 3.77 -21.07
C PRO A 66 -1.98 2.50 -21.77
N GLU A 67 -2.92 2.60 -22.70
CA GLU A 67 -3.42 1.47 -23.48
C GLU A 67 -2.31 0.74 -24.27
N LEU A 68 -1.25 1.47 -24.65
CA LEU A 68 -0.09 0.90 -25.33
C LEU A 68 0.81 0.06 -24.40
N LEU A 69 0.72 0.29 -23.09
CA LEU A 69 1.54 -0.38 -22.09
C LEU A 69 0.96 -1.73 -21.68
N TYR A 70 -0.37 -1.87 -21.61
CA TYR A 70 -1.02 -3.07 -21.08
C TYR A 70 -0.71 -4.38 -21.83
N PRO A 71 -0.59 -4.40 -23.18
CA PRO A 71 -0.18 -5.61 -23.89
C PRO A 71 1.19 -6.15 -23.44
N ILE A 72 2.11 -5.25 -23.08
CA ILE A 72 3.44 -5.62 -22.57
C ILE A 72 3.30 -6.21 -21.17
N LEU A 73 2.54 -5.54 -20.29
CA LEU A 73 2.39 -5.93 -18.89
C LEU A 73 1.61 -7.23 -18.69
N LYS A 74 0.76 -7.65 -19.62
CA LYS A 74 0.02 -8.93 -19.55
C LYS A 74 0.92 -10.16 -19.42
N HIS A 75 2.18 -10.05 -19.84
CA HIS A 75 3.14 -11.15 -19.82
C HIS A 75 4.29 -10.92 -18.83
N GLN A 76 4.13 -9.97 -17.91
CA GLN A 76 5.16 -9.60 -16.95
C GLN A 76 4.63 -9.63 -15.52
N ARG A 77 5.54 -9.83 -14.57
CA ARG A 77 5.25 -9.62 -13.15
C ARG A 77 5.33 -8.13 -12.85
N VAL A 78 4.23 -7.55 -12.37
CA VAL A 78 4.10 -6.08 -12.24
C VAL A 78 3.83 -5.64 -10.81
N ILE A 79 4.48 -4.55 -10.42
CA ILE A 79 4.22 -3.78 -9.21
C ILE A 79 3.49 -2.50 -9.63
N SER A 80 2.45 -2.12 -8.89
CA SER A 80 1.77 -0.85 -9.09
C SER A 80 1.81 0.00 -7.83
N VAL A 81 2.08 1.30 -8.00
CA VAL A 81 2.01 2.31 -6.93
C VAL A 81 1.01 3.39 -7.34
N GLY A 82 0.02 3.61 -6.48
CA GLY A 82 -1.04 4.59 -6.63
C GLY A 82 -2.39 3.99 -7.05
N ASP A 83 -3.48 4.58 -6.55
CA ASP A 83 -4.85 4.11 -6.80
C ASP A 83 -5.19 4.03 -8.31
N VAL A 84 -4.78 5.03 -9.09
CA VAL A 84 -5.12 5.13 -10.52
C VAL A 84 -4.39 4.06 -11.33
N SER A 85 -3.10 3.84 -11.07
CA SER A 85 -2.28 2.86 -11.79
C SER A 85 -2.78 1.44 -11.50
N THR A 86 -3.01 1.12 -10.22
CA THR A 86 -3.57 -0.16 -9.79
C THR A 86 -4.95 -0.40 -10.40
N ARG A 87 -5.87 0.57 -10.34
CA ARG A 87 -7.20 0.43 -10.97
C ARG A 87 -7.11 0.18 -12.47
N SER A 88 -6.19 0.86 -13.14
CA SER A 88 -6.05 0.77 -14.60
C SER A 88 -5.52 -0.59 -15.05
N LEU A 89 -4.64 -1.24 -14.27
CA LEU A 89 -4.23 -2.63 -14.53
C LEU A 89 -5.40 -3.59 -14.37
N LEU A 90 -6.14 -3.45 -13.28
CA LEU A 90 -7.21 -4.37 -12.94
C LEU A 90 -8.38 -4.30 -13.93
N SER A 91 -8.70 -3.11 -14.44
CA SER A 91 -9.72 -2.96 -15.48
C SER A 91 -9.35 -3.67 -16.80
N LYS A 92 -8.09 -4.07 -16.96
CA LYS A 92 -7.55 -4.79 -18.12
C LYS A 92 -7.27 -6.27 -17.83
N GLY A 93 -7.65 -6.75 -16.65
CA GLY A 93 -7.41 -8.12 -16.21
C GLY A 93 -5.95 -8.41 -15.88
N ILE A 94 -5.15 -7.39 -15.57
CA ILE A 94 -3.75 -7.53 -15.14
C ILE A 94 -3.71 -7.38 -13.63
N GLU A 95 -3.42 -8.46 -12.92
CA GLU A 95 -3.30 -8.44 -11.46
C GLU A 95 -1.84 -8.17 -11.06
N PRO A 96 -1.56 -7.08 -10.31
CA PRO A 96 -0.21 -6.83 -9.84
C PRO A 96 0.20 -7.81 -8.74
N GLU A 97 1.47 -8.20 -8.74
CA GLU A 97 2.09 -9.00 -7.68
C GLU A 97 2.07 -8.25 -6.35
N LEU A 98 2.34 -6.94 -6.43
CA LEU A 98 2.25 -5.97 -5.35
C LEU A 98 1.52 -4.71 -5.84
N ALA A 99 0.48 -4.31 -5.13
CA ALA A 99 -0.12 -2.98 -5.26
C ALA A 99 0.09 -2.19 -3.96
N ILE A 100 0.55 -0.94 -4.08
CA ILE A 100 0.70 0.00 -2.96
C ILE A 100 -0.20 1.20 -3.25
N PHE A 101 -1.16 1.46 -2.36
CA PHE A 101 -2.19 2.46 -2.62
C PHE A 101 -2.74 3.07 -1.33
N ASP A 102 -3.12 4.35 -1.36
CA ASP A 102 -3.61 5.08 -0.18
C ASP A 102 -5.14 5.05 -0.02
N GLY A 103 -5.86 4.67 -1.07
CA GLY A 103 -7.29 4.57 -1.08
C GLY A 103 -8.06 5.89 -1.06
N LYS A 104 -7.41 7.05 -1.23
CA LYS A 104 -8.10 8.35 -1.24
C LYS A 104 -8.92 8.57 -2.51
N THR A 105 -8.57 7.88 -3.59
CA THR A 105 -9.25 7.95 -4.90
C THR A 105 -10.31 6.84 -5.07
N ARG A 106 -10.70 6.18 -3.96
CA ARG A 106 -11.68 5.07 -3.90
C ARG A 106 -13.13 5.48 -4.13
N ARG A 107 -13.46 6.07 -5.27
CA ARG A 107 -14.87 6.06 -5.70
C ARG A 107 -15.33 4.67 -6.17
N ASN A 108 -14.45 3.76 -6.65
CA ASN A 108 -14.86 2.45 -7.21
C ASN A 108 -13.89 1.24 -7.03
N LEU A 109 -12.79 1.34 -6.29
CA LEU A 109 -11.84 0.20 -6.11
C LEU A 109 -12.35 -0.91 -5.15
N LYS A 110 -13.61 -0.83 -4.70
CA LYS A 110 -13.95 -1.17 -3.32
C LYS A 110 -14.51 -2.56 -3.05
N VAL A 111 -14.65 -3.50 -4.01
CA VAL A 111 -15.32 -4.77 -3.67
C VAL A 111 -14.63 -6.02 -4.20
N GLU A 112 -14.20 -6.09 -5.46
CA GLU A 112 -13.73 -7.39 -6.01
C GLU A 112 -12.28 -7.75 -5.68
N ILE A 113 -11.43 -6.75 -5.46
CA ILE A 113 -9.99 -6.99 -5.31
C ILE A 113 -9.61 -7.58 -3.94
N MET A 114 -10.47 -7.41 -2.94
CA MET A 114 -10.22 -7.85 -1.57
C MET A 114 -10.32 -9.36 -1.37
N TYR A 115 -10.74 -10.12 -2.39
CA TYR A 115 -11.04 -11.54 -2.22
C TYR A 115 -9.86 -12.50 -2.46
N ASN A 116 -8.75 -12.07 -3.10
CA ASN A 116 -7.69 -13.01 -3.48
C ASN A 116 -6.31 -12.79 -2.82
N LYS A 117 -5.93 -11.54 -2.49
CA LYS A 117 -4.64 -11.22 -1.86
C LYS A 117 -4.84 -10.53 -0.51
N GLY A 118 -4.08 -10.95 0.50
CA GLY A 118 -4.08 -10.29 1.82
C GLY A 118 -3.59 -8.84 1.74
N ILE A 119 -4.08 -7.98 2.63
CA ILE A 119 -3.70 -6.56 2.69
C ILE A 119 -2.88 -6.29 3.96
N LEU A 120 -1.67 -5.78 3.78
CA LEU A 120 -0.89 -5.15 4.86
C LEU A 120 -1.26 -3.67 4.95
N LYS A 121 -1.38 -3.14 6.17
CA LYS A 121 -1.64 -1.72 6.40
C LYS A 121 -0.41 -1.07 6.99
N VAL A 122 -0.01 0.07 6.43
CA VAL A 122 1.12 0.86 6.92
C VAL A 122 0.75 2.33 7.01
N ARG A 123 1.46 3.08 7.85
CA ARG A 123 1.35 4.55 7.89
C ARG A 123 2.62 5.15 7.30
N ASN A 124 2.48 5.99 6.28
CA ASN A 124 3.61 6.67 5.63
C ASN A 124 3.34 8.17 5.51
N PRO A 125 3.80 9.01 6.46
CA PRO A 125 3.53 10.44 6.43
C PRO A 125 4.03 11.12 5.15
N PRO A 126 3.43 12.24 4.74
CA PRO A 126 3.82 12.92 3.52
C PRO A 126 5.31 13.27 3.49
N GLY A 127 5.98 12.90 2.39
CA GLY A 127 7.41 13.15 2.19
C GLY A 127 8.35 12.25 2.96
N TYR A 128 7.85 11.13 3.48
CA TYR A 128 8.68 10.11 4.11
C TYR A 128 8.70 8.81 3.32
N ILE A 129 9.76 8.06 3.51
CA ILE A 129 9.82 6.61 3.34
C ILE A 129 10.11 6.05 4.73
N CYS A 130 9.10 5.48 5.38
CA CYS A 130 9.25 4.91 6.72
C CYS A 130 9.87 3.52 6.69
N VAL A 131 10.64 3.18 7.73
CA VAL A 131 11.24 1.84 7.91
C VAL A 131 10.15 0.76 7.87
N ASP A 132 9.05 0.96 8.59
CA ASP A 132 7.93 0.00 8.63
C ASP A 132 7.28 -0.20 7.25
N SER A 133 7.20 0.86 6.43
CA SER A 133 6.70 0.78 5.05
C SER A 133 7.63 -0.09 4.19
N VAL A 134 8.95 0.06 4.35
CA VAL A 134 9.95 -0.73 3.61
C VAL A 134 9.89 -2.20 4.02
N MET A 135 9.81 -2.49 5.32
CA MET A 135 9.63 -3.86 5.82
C MET A 135 8.33 -4.48 5.28
N ALA A 136 7.24 -3.72 5.25
CA ALA A 136 5.97 -4.19 4.69
C ALA A 136 6.06 -4.47 3.18
N ILE A 137 6.79 -3.66 2.41
CA ILE A 137 7.05 -3.91 0.98
C ILE A 137 7.78 -5.22 0.77
N ILE A 138 8.87 -5.45 1.51
CA ILE A 138 9.64 -6.69 1.44
C ILE A 138 8.75 -7.90 1.77
N ARG A 139 7.97 -7.80 2.85
CA ARG A 139 7.03 -8.84 3.26
C ARG A 139 5.92 -9.06 2.23
N ALA A 140 5.38 -8.00 1.65
CA ALA A 140 4.30 -8.08 0.68
C ALA A 140 4.76 -8.76 -0.61
N LEU A 141 5.99 -8.47 -1.07
CA LEU A 141 6.60 -9.14 -2.22
C LEU A 141 6.79 -10.64 -1.99
N SER A 142 7.18 -11.05 -0.77
CA SER A 142 7.39 -12.48 -0.46
C SER A 142 6.09 -13.24 -0.24
N GLU A 143 5.10 -12.62 0.41
CA GLU A 143 3.81 -13.24 0.76
C GLU A 143 2.73 -13.07 -0.31
N GLY A 144 3.02 -12.35 -1.39
CA GLY A 144 2.07 -12.06 -2.47
C GLY A 144 0.89 -11.20 -2.00
N ARG A 145 1.15 -10.23 -1.12
CA ARG A 145 0.17 -9.33 -0.51
C ARG A 145 0.23 -7.93 -1.10
N TRP A 146 -0.80 -7.15 -0.86
CA TRP A 146 -0.84 -5.73 -1.23
C TRP A 146 -0.75 -4.83 0.00
N ILE A 147 -0.50 -3.55 -0.22
CA ILE A 147 -0.27 -2.56 0.83
C ILE A 147 -1.27 -1.43 0.71
N LEU A 148 -2.01 -1.22 1.80
CA LEU A 148 -2.82 -0.04 2.03
C LEU A 148 -2.05 0.95 2.89
N VAL A 149 -1.81 2.14 2.36
CA VAL A 149 -1.07 3.21 3.00
C VAL A 149 -2.04 4.21 3.64
N ASP A 150 -1.88 4.46 4.94
CA ASP A 150 -2.40 5.66 5.60
C ASP A 150 -1.36 6.78 5.46
N GLY A 151 -1.51 7.62 4.44
CA GLY A 151 -0.57 8.70 4.15
C GLY A 151 -0.27 8.85 2.66
N GLU A 152 0.99 9.04 2.28
CA GLU A 152 1.47 9.20 0.89
C GLU A 152 2.16 7.90 0.44
N GLU A 153 1.76 7.37 -0.71
CA GLU A 153 2.30 6.15 -1.32
C GLU A 153 3.35 6.42 -2.41
N ASP A 154 3.37 7.61 -3.00
CA ASP A 154 4.16 7.91 -4.20
C ASP A 154 5.66 7.60 -4.02
N LEU A 155 6.22 8.03 -2.89
CA LEU A 155 7.63 7.78 -2.56
C LEU A 155 7.94 6.30 -2.31
N LEU A 156 6.93 5.46 -2.06
CA LEU A 156 7.13 4.03 -1.86
C LEU A 156 7.45 3.28 -3.16
N ALA A 157 7.31 3.93 -4.32
CA ALA A 157 7.85 3.40 -5.58
C ALA A 157 9.38 3.19 -5.52
N LEU A 158 10.11 4.01 -4.74
CA LEU A 158 11.55 3.87 -4.53
C LEU A 158 11.93 2.52 -3.92
N PRO A 159 11.52 2.21 -2.67
CA PRO A 159 11.83 0.94 -2.04
C PRO A 159 11.14 -0.23 -2.73
N ALA A 160 9.97 -0.04 -3.37
CA ALA A 160 9.33 -1.08 -4.15
C ALA A 160 10.19 -1.52 -5.34
N LEU A 161 10.79 -0.59 -6.09
CA LEU A 161 11.71 -0.91 -7.18
C LEU A 161 12.98 -1.60 -6.65
N LEU A 162 13.55 -1.07 -5.57
CA LEU A 162 14.77 -1.58 -4.98
C LEU A 162 14.61 -2.99 -4.41
N ALA A 163 13.46 -3.31 -3.81
CA ALA A 163 13.17 -4.64 -3.27
C ALA A 163 12.71 -5.66 -4.34
N ALA A 164 12.24 -5.20 -5.51
CA ALA A 164 11.69 -6.08 -6.54
C ALA A 164 12.75 -6.96 -7.22
N PRO A 165 12.44 -8.20 -7.61
CA PRO A 165 13.36 -9.00 -8.44
C PRO A 165 13.62 -8.37 -9.81
N LYS A 166 14.82 -8.57 -10.36
CA LYS A 166 15.17 -8.13 -11.72
C LYS A 166 14.27 -8.82 -12.76
N GLY A 167 13.93 -8.11 -13.83
CA GLY A 167 13.00 -8.54 -14.89
C GLY A 167 11.52 -8.33 -14.58
N TRP A 168 11.18 -7.82 -13.40
CA TRP A 168 9.83 -7.35 -13.09
C TRP A 168 9.61 -5.94 -13.65
N SER A 169 8.36 -5.50 -13.63
CA SER A 169 7.97 -4.16 -14.04
C SER A 169 7.38 -3.40 -12.87
N LEU A 170 7.68 -2.11 -12.78
CA LEU A 170 7.05 -1.19 -11.84
C LEU A 170 6.35 -0.08 -12.60
N ILE A 171 5.11 0.19 -12.22
CA ILE A 171 4.36 1.33 -12.72
C ILE A 171 3.88 2.25 -11.61
N TYR A 172 3.85 3.54 -11.88
CA TYR A 172 3.21 4.52 -11.01
C TYR A 172 2.54 5.63 -11.83
N GLY A 173 1.56 6.29 -11.23
CA GLY A 173 0.88 7.41 -11.87
C GLY A 173 1.76 8.67 -11.89
N GLN A 174 1.74 9.39 -12.99
CA GLN A 174 2.31 10.73 -13.10
C GLN A 174 1.16 11.74 -13.18
N PRO A 175 0.92 12.55 -12.13
CA PRO A 175 -0.19 13.50 -12.11
C PRO A 175 -0.21 14.40 -13.35
N GLY A 176 -1.35 14.43 -14.03
CA GLY A 176 -1.57 15.24 -15.24
C GLY A 176 -0.82 14.79 -16.50
N ALA A 177 -0.07 13.68 -16.46
CA ALA A 177 0.76 13.26 -17.61
C ALA A 177 0.51 11.83 -18.08
N GLY A 178 0.27 10.86 -17.19
CA GLY A 178 0.04 9.47 -17.60
C GLY A 178 0.54 8.43 -16.60
N ILE A 179 1.04 7.30 -17.09
CA ILE A 179 1.65 6.24 -16.28
C ILE A 179 3.14 6.13 -16.64
N VAL A 180 3.99 6.10 -15.62
CA VAL A 180 5.42 5.80 -15.80
C VAL A 180 5.60 4.29 -15.71
N TYR A 181 6.36 3.75 -16.65
CA TYR A 181 6.81 2.37 -16.68
C TYR A 181 8.31 2.28 -16.45
N LEU A 182 8.71 1.32 -15.62
CA LEU A 182 10.08 0.96 -15.33
C LEU A 182 10.23 -0.56 -15.44
N GLU A 183 11.26 -0.98 -16.16
CA GLU A 183 11.78 -2.34 -16.00
C GLU A 183 12.73 -2.36 -14.79
N VAL A 184 12.57 -3.34 -13.92
CA VAL A 184 13.46 -3.56 -12.78
C VAL A 184 14.73 -4.23 -13.28
N ASN A 185 15.81 -3.47 -13.38
CA ASN A 185 17.12 -3.96 -13.80
C ASN A 185 18.21 -3.26 -12.98
N GLU A 186 19.46 -3.65 -13.24
CA GLU A 186 20.63 -3.11 -12.53
C GLU A 186 20.73 -1.58 -12.66
N TYR A 187 20.46 -1.04 -13.84
CA TYR A 187 20.54 0.40 -14.11
C TYR A 187 19.45 1.18 -13.36
N THR A 188 18.19 0.73 -13.44
CA THR A 188 17.09 1.40 -12.75
C THR A 188 17.21 1.30 -11.23
N LYS A 189 17.68 0.17 -10.71
CA LYS A 189 17.96 0.02 -9.27
C LYS A 189 19.05 0.97 -8.79
N ARG A 190 20.18 1.07 -9.50
CA ARG A 190 21.24 2.03 -9.16
C ARG A 190 20.73 3.47 -9.14
N HIS A 191 20.00 3.86 -10.19
CA HIS A 191 19.40 5.20 -10.27
C HIS A 191 18.45 5.48 -9.10
N PHE A 192 17.64 4.49 -8.71
CA PHE A 192 16.72 4.62 -7.59
C PHE A 192 17.42 4.61 -6.22
N LEU A 193 18.57 3.95 -6.11
CA LEU A 193 19.42 4.00 -4.93
C LEU A 193 20.01 5.41 -4.75
N GLU A 194 20.54 6.01 -5.81
CA GLU A 194 21.03 7.39 -5.81
C GLU A 194 19.93 8.37 -5.40
N LEU A 195 18.70 8.17 -5.87
CA LEU A 195 17.55 8.99 -5.47
C LEU A 195 17.20 8.82 -3.99
N LEU A 196 17.24 7.60 -3.46
CA LEU A 196 17.03 7.33 -2.03
C LEU A 196 18.11 8.02 -1.18
N GLU A 197 19.35 8.07 -1.68
CA GLU A 197 20.46 8.75 -1.02
C GLU A 197 20.32 10.27 -0.95
N LEU A 198 19.48 10.90 -1.77
CA LEU A 198 19.18 12.34 -1.66
C LEU A 198 18.30 12.68 -0.44
N GLY A 199 17.68 11.68 0.18
CA GLY A 199 16.88 11.86 1.38
C GLY A 199 17.71 11.85 2.66
N GLU A 200 17.15 12.42 3.72
CA GLU A 200 17.79 12.57 5.03
C GLU A 200 16.89 12.07 6.14
N GLY A 201 17.44 11.46 7.18
CA GLY A 201 16.67 11.03 8.36
C GLY A 201 17.31 9.87 9.09
N GLU A 202 16.95 9.72 10.36
CA GLU A 202 17.51 8.72 11.27
C GLU A 202 17.25 7.26 10.81
N GLY A 203 16.24 7.03 9.98
CA GLY A 203 15.94 5.70 9.43
C GLY A 203 16.71 5.35 8.16
N LYS A 204 17.51 6.27 7.59
CA LYS A 204 18.19 6.05 6.29
C LYS A 204 19.08 4.82 6.30
N ARG A 205 19.96 4.71 7.29
CA ARG A 205 20.89 3.57 7.40
C ARG A 205 20.13 2.24 7.48
N CYS A 206 19.10 2.18 8.32
CA CYS A 206 18.28 0.98 8.46
C CYS A 206 17.58 0.60 7.15
N ILE A 207 17.04 1.57 6.40
CA ILE A 207 16.41 1.32 5.10
C ILE A 207 17.43 0.80 4.08
N MET A 208 18.64 1.37 4.04
CA MET A 208 19.71 0.89 3.15
C MET A 208 20.10 -0.56 3.49
N GLU A 209 20.31 -0.87 4.77
CA GLU A 209 20.62 -2.23 5.24
C GLU A 209 19.50 -3.23 4.92
N LEU A 210 18.22 -2.82 5.03
CA LEU A 210 17.07 -3.66 4.66
C LEU A 210 17.01 -3.96 3.15
N LEU A 211 17.47 -3.02 2.31
CA LEU A 211 17.39 -3.14 0.85
C LEU A 211 18.66 -3.72 0.22
N GLU A 212 19.78 -3.74 0.95
CA GLU A 212 21.08 -4.27 0.49
C GLU A 212 21.00 -5.66 -0.16
N PRO A 213 20.22 -6.64 0.35
CA PRO A 213 20.15 -7.95 -0.28
C PRO A 213 19.48 -7.97 -1.68
N TYR A 214 18.85 -6.86 -2.10
CA TYR A 214 17.96 -6.83 -3.25
C TYR A 214 18.55 -6.12 -4.47
N TYR A 215 19.58 -5.27 -4.35
CA TYR A 215 20.18 -4.57 -5.48
C TYR A 215 21.50 -5.20 -5.94
#